data_AF-A0A7R8D8Q3-F1
#
_entry.id   AF-A0A7R8D8Q3-F1
#
_cell.length_a   1.000
_cell.length_b   1.000
_cell.length_c   1.000
_cell.angle_alpha   90.00
_cell.angle_beta   90.00
_cell.angle_gamma   90.00
#
_symmetry.space_group_name_H-M   'P 1'
#
loop_
_entity.id
_entity.type
_entity.pdbx_description
1 polymer ?
#
loop_
_entity_poly.entity_id
_entity_poly.type
_entity_poly.pdbx_seq_one_letter_code
_entity_poly.pdbx_strand_id
1 'polypeptide(L)'
;MPTLYSHTLDISYKASICSKAFVFSFVTGVLTFLPPLFIAYRSQGFWQRIDSYQEQPEILFKQDCMFLLQTSNRTNLGWSTFKLFNRFLESGIRIPLIKTKENDWNRDGKLDNIDLQITFPLLPKEEILNFEAFLFFDVKLHKLPSVQFEGLIHLTSNLIDSKTKGIFYVGDFNLIQKEPLRHRGRDSRYNKPYLVDPISFSPDNYDFHRILRTYQTRNLTMSSFSRAGHTI
;
A
#
# COMPACT_ATOMS: atom_id res chain seq x y z
N MET A 1 -82.25 -49.82 32.08
CA MET A 1 -81.50 -48.55 31.95
C MET A 1 -80.28 -48.82 31.09
N PRO A 2 -80.14 -48.24 29.89
CA PRO A 2 -78.93 -48.40 29.10
C PRO A 2 -77.93 -47.29 29.42
N THR A 3 -76.71 -47.67 29.75
CA THR A 3 -75.56 -46.79 29.98
C THR A 3 -74.91 -46.45 28.64
N LEU A 4 -74.97 -45.17 28.25
CA LEU A 4 -74.34 -44.68 27.02
C LEU A 4 -72.87 -44.32 27.32
N TYR A 5 -71.94 -45.17 26.90
CA TYR A 5 -70.51 -44.86 26.96
C TYR A 5 -70.15 -43.86 25.87
N SER A 6 -69.78 -42.63 26.27
CA SER A 6 -69.18 -41.65 25.36
C SER A 6 -67.66 -41.75 25.45
N HIS A 7 -67.03 -42.47 24.54
CA HIS A 7 -65.58 -42.35 24.35
C HIS A 7 -65.30 -41.21 23.36
N THR A 8 -64.40 -40.31 23.72
CA THR A 8 -63.92 -39.24 22.85
C THR A 8 -62.97 -39.81 21.79
N LEU A 9 -63.40 -39.74 20.53
CA LEU A 9 -62.57 -40.08 19.37
C LEU A 9 -61.67 -38.88 19.05
N ASP A 10 -60.40 -38.94 19.47
CA ASP A 10 -59.36 -38.02 19.01
C ASP A 10 -58.94 -38.41 17.60
N ILE A 11 -59.61 -37.82 16.61
CA ILE A 11 -59.27 -38.01 15.20
C ILE A 11 -58.14 -37.03 14.86
N SER A 12 -56.90 -37.48 15.02
CA SER A 12 -55.74 -36.75 14.52
C SER A 12 -55.66 -36.89 13.00
N TYR A 13 -56.10 -35.85 12.28
CA TYR A 13 -55.97 -35.76 10.84
C TYR A 13 -54.51 -35.61 10.44
N LYS A 14 -53.89 -36.72 10.05
CA LYS A 14 -52.57 -36.69 9.42
C LYS A 14 -52.75 -36.43 7.93
N ALA A 15 -52.24 -35.30 7.46
CA ALA A 15 -52.14 -35.05 6.03
C ALA A 15 -51.23 -36.10 5.40
N SER A 16 -51.71 -36.82 4.37
CA SER A 16 -50.85 -37.72 3.60
C SER A 16 -49.79 -36.89 2.87
N ILE A 17 -48.64 -37.50 2.61
CA ILE A 17 -47.44 -36.84 2.06
C ILE A 17 -47.71 -36.16 0.70
N CYS A 18 -48.78 -36.55 0.01
CA CYS A 18 -49.18 -36.01 -1.29
C CYS A 18 -50.53 -35.25 -1.24
N SER A 19 -50.77 -34.49 -0.17
CA SER A 19 -51.95 -33.61 -0.05
C SER A 19 -51.58 -32.14 -0.23
N LYS A 20 -52.47 -31.35 -0.86
CA LYS A 20 -52.27 -29.92 -1.12
C LYS A 20 -52.01 -29.10 0.15
N ALA A 21 -52.58 -29.50 1.28
CA ALA A 21 -52.39 -28.83 2.57
C ALA A 21 -50.94 -28.97 3.09
N PHE A 22 -50.32 -30.14 2.91
CA PHE A 22 -48.93 -30.36 3.31
C PHE A 22 -47.97 -29.55 2.45
N VAL A 23 -48.21 -29.49 1.13
CA VAL A 23 -47.41 -28.67 0.21
C VAL A 23 -47.51 -27.19 0.57
N PHE A 24 -48.71 -26.70 0.89
CA PHE A 24 -48.91 -25.32 1.30
C PHE A 24 -48.12 -25.00 2.58
N SER A 25 -48.31 -25.75 3.66
CA SER A 25 -47.58 -25.50 4.92
C SER A 25 -46.05 -25.64 4.77
N PHE A 26 -45.59 -26.58 3.95
CA PHE A 26 -44.16 -26.74 3.67
C PHE A 26 -43.58 -25.52 2.92
N VAL A 27 -44.25 -25.05 1.87
CA VAL A 27 -43.83 -23.85 1.13
C VAL A 27 -43.84 -22.62 2.02
N THR A 28 -44.86 -22.46 2.88
CA THR A 28 -44.94 -21.33 3.80
C THR A 28 -43.81 -21.35 4.82
N GLY A 29 -43.48 -22.52 5.40
CA GLY A 29 -42.33 -22.66 6.31
C GLY A 29 -41.00 -22.35 5.63
N VAL A 30 -40.81 -22.85 4.42
CA VAL A 30 -39.63 -22.56 3.59
C VAL A 30 -39.50 -21.05 3.33
N LEU A 31 -40.58 -20.40 2.92
CA LEU A 31 -40.60 -18.97 2.60
C LEU A 31 -40.51 -18.08 3.85
N THR A 32 -40.78 -18.62 5.04
CA THR A 32 -40.69 -17.88 6.30
C THR A 32 -39.24 -17.82 6.81
N PHE A 33 -38.45 -18.87 6.61
CA PHE A 33 -37.10 -18.94 7.17
C PHE A 33 -35.99 -18.72 6.15
N LEU A 34 -36.15 -19.20 4.91
CA LEU A 34 -35.06 -19.14 3.94
C LEU A 34 -34.81 -17.73 3.38
N PRO A 35 -35.83 -16.92 3.00
CA PRO A 35 -35.59 -15.59 2.47
C PRO A 35 -34.93 -14.61 3.46
N PRO A 36 -35.38 -14.49 4.74
CA PRO A 36 -34.74 -13.59 5.69
C PRO A 36 -33.29 -13.97 5.98
N LEU A 37 -33.00 -15.28 6.04
CA LEU A 37 -31.66 -15.80 6.25
C LEU A 37 -30.76 -15.53 5.04
N PHE A 38 -31.25 -15.74 3.82
CA PHE A 38 -30.47 -15.50 2.59
C PHE A 38 -30.13 -14.03 2.41
N ILE A 39 -31.06 -13.14 2.76
CA ILE A 39 -30.86 -11.70 2.68
C ILE A 39 -29.80 -11.27 3.70
N ALA A 40 -29.86 -11.75 4.94
CA ALA A 40 -28.87 -11.43 5.98
C ALA A 40 -27.46 -12.01 5.69
N TYR A 41 -27.45 -13.19 5.06
CA TYR A 41 -26.23 -13.87 4.63
C TYR A 41 -25.53 -13.12 3.47
N ARG A 42 -26.26 -12.55 2.52
CA ARG A 42 -25.70 -11.75 1.40
C ARG A 42 -25.33 -10.32 1.76
N SER A 43 -25.83 -9.82 2.88
CA SER A 43 -25.64 -8.44 3.31
C SER A 43 -24.41 -8.25 4.22
N GLN A 44 -23.55 -9.28 4.38
CA GLN A 44 -22.34 -9.23 5.23
C GLN A 44 -22.63 -8.73 6.67
N GLY A 45 -23.83 -9.04 7.17
CA GLY A 45 -24.59 -8.00 7.84
C GLY A 45 -24.65 -8.03 9.36
N PHE A 46 -24.39 -9.14 10.05
CA PHE A 46 -24.86 -9.14 11.44
C PHE A 46 -24.01 -8.34 12.41
N TRP A 47 -22.68 -8.24 12.25
CA TRP A 47 -21.85 -7.45 13.19
C TRP A 47 -20.41 -7.17 12.74
N GLN A 48 -20.07 -7.25 11.45
CA GLN A 48 -18.67 -7.13 11.02
C GLN A 48 -18.27 -5.66 10.83
N ARG A 49 -17.36 -5.17 11.68
CA ARG A 49 -16.88 -3.77 11.67
C ARG A 49 -15.62 -3.56 10.82
N ILE A 50 -14.78 -4.58 10.73
CA ILE A 50 -13.51 -4.55 10.02
C ILE A 50 -13.39 -5.85 9.24
N ASP A 51 -12.87 -5.76 8.03
CA ASP A 51 -12.50 -6.89 7.21
C ASP A 51 -11.09 -6.68 6.66
N SER A 52 -10.42 -7.76 6.29
CA SER A 52 -9.10 -7.72 5.65
C SER A 52 -9.19 -8.35 4.27
N TYR A 53 -8.46 -7.77 3.31
CA TYR A 53 -8.39 -8.29 1.96
C TYR A 53 -6.97 -8.15 1.44
N GLN A 54 -6.65 -8.94 0.42
CA GLN A 54 -5.41 -8.81 -0.31
C GLN A 54 -5.69 -8.32 -1.72
N GLU A 55 -4.83 -7.43 -2.18
CA GLU A 55 -4.72 -6.98 -3.56
C GLU A 55 -3.25 -6.74 -3.88
N GLN A 56 -2.92 -6.83 -5.17
CA GLN A 56 -1.62 -6.41 -5.68
C GLN A 56 -1.74 -4.93 -6.09
N PRO A 57 -1.04 -4.01 -5.42
CA PRO A 57 -1.05 -2.60 -5.76
C PRO A 57 -0.40 -2.35 -7.12
N GLU A 58 -0.84 -1.31 -7.81
CA GLU A 58 -0.11 -0.74 -8.94
C GLU A 58 0.89 0.27 -8.37
N ILE A 59 2.19 -0.03 -8.51
CA ILE A 59 3.29 0.81 -8.02
C ILE A 59 4.08 1.29 -9.22
N LEU A 60 4.12 2.61 -9.42
CA LEU A 60 4.84 3.26 -10.51
C LEU A 60 5.93 4.17 -9.96
N PHE A 61 7.15 4.07 -10.47
CA PHE A 61 8.19 4.99 -10.08
C PHE A 61 7.93 6.36 -10.72
N LYS A 62 7.78 7.42 -9.92
CA LYS A 62 7.49 8.77 -10.43
C LYS A 62 8.67 9.40 -11.16
N GLN A 63 9.84 8.78 -11.08
CA GLN A 63 11.12 9.36 -11.52
C GLN A 63 11.51 10.62 -10.74
N ASP A 64 10.82 10.90 -9.64
CA ASP A 64 11.20 11.90 -8.67
C ASP A 64 12.12 11.27 -7.64
N CYS A 65 13.28 11.91 -7.42
CA CYS A 65 14.27 11.42 -6.48
C CYS A 65 15.12 12.55 -5.90
N MET A 66 15.59 12.35 -4.67
CA MET A 66 16.52 13.24 -3.98
C MET A 66 17.64 12.40 -3.39
N PHE A 67 18.88 12.83 -3.60
CA PHE A 67 20.07 12.16 -3.10
C PHE A 67 20.92 13.13 -2.30
N LEU A 68 21.42 12.64 -1.18
CA LEU A 68 22.38 13.31 -0.33
C LEU A 68 23.51 12.34 -0.02
N LEU A 69 24.73 12.78 -0.29
CA LEU A 69 25.97 12.05 -0.08
C LEU A 69 26.81 12.92 0.86
N GLN A 70 27.26 12.36 1.97
CA GLN A 70 28.14 13.08 2.90
C GLN A 70 29.56 12.57 2.75
N THR A 71 30.50 13.48 2.52
CA THR A 71 31.91 13.14 2.40
C THR A 71 32.62 13.09 3.76
N SER A 72 33.82 12.51 3.79
CA SER A 72 34.71 12.53 4.96
C SER A 72 35.08 13.95 5.42
N ASN A 73 35.14 14.91 4.51
CA ASN A 73 35.38 16.32 4.80
C ASN A 73 34.14 17.08 5.29
N ARG A 74 33.06 16.35 5.64
CA ARG A 74 31.75 16.91 6.06
C ARG A 74 31.11 17.82 5.00
N THR A 75 31.47 17.65 3.74
CA THR A 75 30.79 18.34 2.64
C THR A 75 29.61 17.50 2.16
N ASN A 76 28.50 18.18 1.89
CA ASN A 76 27.30 17.55 1.34
C ASN A 76 27.35 17.62 -0.17
N LEU A 77 27.40 16.46 -0.81
CA LEU A 77 27.23 16.30 -2.24
C LEU A 77 25.82 15.77 -2.49
N GLY A 78 25.27 16.00 -3.67
CA GLY A 78 23.95 15.47 -3.96
C GLY A 78 23.39 15.92 -5.29
N TRP A 79 22.17 15.49 -5.53
CA TRP A 79 21.37 15.88 -6.67
C TRP A 79 19.93 15.46 -6.43
N SER A 80 18.99 16.21 -6.99
CA SER A 80 17.59 15.79 -7.06
C SER A 80 16.95 16.18 -8.39
N THR A 81 15.78 15.60 -8.64
CA THR A 81 14.90 16.03 -9.74
C THR A 81 14.30 17.41 -9.49
N PHE A 82 14.22 17.85 -8.22
CA PHE A 82 13.73 19.17 -7.82
C PHE A 82 14.81 20.24 -8.03
N LYS A 83 14.67 21.04 -9.09
CA LYS A 83 15.66 22.05 -9.49
C LYS A 83 16.04 23.05 -8.39
N LEU A 84 15.11 23.43 -7.52
CA LEU A 84 15.39 24.38 -6.43
C LEU A 84 16.27 23.78 -5.33
N PHE A 85 16.10 22.49 -5.03
CA PHE A 85 17.01 21.78 -4.12
C PHE A 85 18.45 21.80 -4.63
N ASN A 86 18.63 21.56 -5.93
CA ASN A 86 19.96 21.62 -6.54
C ASN A 86 20.61 23.00 -6.37
N ARG A 87 19.84 24.09 -6.35
CA ARG A 87 20.39 25.43 -6.11
C ARG A 87 20.97 25.58 -4.69
N PHE A 88 20.39 24.92 -3.69
CA PHE A 88 20.92 24.95 -2.31
C PHE A 88 22.21 24.14 -2.13
N LEU A 89 22.45 23.14 -2.98
CA LEU A 89 23.70 22.37 -2.97
C LEU A 89 24.87 23.13 -3.60
N GLU A 90 24.60 24.18 -4.38
CA GLU A 90 25.59 25.05 -5.05
C GLU A 90 26.74 24.29 -5.73
N SER A 91 27.89 24.17 -5.05
CA SER A 91 29.12 23.55 -5.54
C SER A 91 29.20 22.03 -5.32
N GLY A 92 28.34 21.47 -4.46
CA GLY A 92 28.24 20.05 -4.14
C GLY A 92 27.40 19.23 -5.11
N ILE A 93 26.88 19.83 -6.17
CA ILE A 93 26.01 19.14 -7.12
C ILE A 93 26.81 18.12 -7.93
N ARG A 94 26.37 16.86 -7.91
CA ARG A 94 26.91 15.78 -8.76
C ARG A 94 25.75 15.11 -9.47
N ILE A 95 25.59 15.37 -10.78
CA ILE A 95 24.48 14.85 -11.57
C ILE A 95 24.71 13.35 -11.82
N PRO A 96 23.88 12.44 -11.28
CA PRO A 96 24.04 11.01 -11.46
C PRO A 96 23.50 10.55 -12.81
N LEU A 97 24.01 9.42 -13.28
CA LEU A 97 23.36 8.62 -14.31
C LEU A 97 22.36 7.69 -13.63
N ILE A 98 21.08 7.83 -13.97
CA ILE A 98 19.99 7.00 -13.44
C ILE A 98 19.47 6.13 -14.57
N LYS A 99 19.50 4.81 -14.36
CA LYS A 99 18.88 3.82 -15.23
C LYS A 99 17.79 3.11 -14.47
N THR A 100 16.63 2.98 -15.11
CA THR A 100 15.45 2.35 -14.53
C THR A 100 14.98 1.28 -15.48
N LYS A 101 14.65 0.11 -14.93
CA LYS A 101 14.09 -1.00 -15.69
C LYS A 101 12.92 -1.59 -14.91
N GLU A 102 11.75 -1.50 -15.49
CA GLU A 102 10.53 -2.07 -14.94
C GLU A 102 10.25 -3.38 -15.68
N ASN A 103 10.03 -4.46 -14.93
CA ASN A 103 9.78 -5.79 -15.49
C ASN A 103 8.40 -6.29 -15.06
N ASP A 104 7.66 -6.78 -16.04
CA ASP A 104 6.43 -7.58 -15.88
C ASP A 104 6.76 -8.99 -16.36
N TRP A 105 6.95 -9.93 -15.42
CA TRP A 105 7.41 -11.29 -15.72
C TRP A 105 6.26 -12.18 -16.19
N ASN A 106 5.07 -11.99 -15.62
CA ASN A 106 3.90 -12.81 -15.92
C ASN A 106 3.03 -12.25 -17.07
N ARG A 107 3.33 -11.03 -17.54
CA ARG A 107 2.64 -10.28 -18.59
C ARG A 107 1.18 -10.00 -18.28
N ASP A 108 0.84 -9.81 -17.01
CA ASP A 108 -0.52 -9.49 -16.56
C ASP A 108 -0.85 -8.00 -16.64
N GLY A 109 0.11 -7.17 -17.07
CA GLY A 109 -0.02 -5.72 -17.19
C GLY A 109 0.30 -4.96 -15.90
N LYS A 110 0.80 -5.64 -14.87
CA LYS A 110 1.30 -5.03 -13.64
C LYS A 110 2.80 -5.23 -13.52
N LEU A 111 3.45 -4.27 -12.89
CA LEU A 111 4.89 -4.33 -12.67
C LEU A 111 5.19 -5.27 -11.48
N ASP A 112 6.08 -6.23 -11.72
CA ASP A 112 6.52 -7.19 -10.70
C ASP A 112 7.81 -6.72 -10.02
N ASN A 113 8.75 -6.17 -10.81
CA ASN A 113 10.05 -5.73 -10.30
C ASN A 113 10.48 -4.39 -10.92
N ILE A 114 11.15 -3.56 -10.12
CA ILE A 114 11.76 -2.29 -10.51
C ILE A 114 13.26 -2.34 -10.18
N ASP A 115 14.10 -2.41 -11.20
CA ASP A 115 15.55 -2.33 -11.06
C ASP A 115 15.99 -0.87 -11.25
N LEU A 116 16.63 -0.30 -10.23
CA LEU A 116 17.19 1.06 -10.25
C LEU A 116 18.70 1.02 -10.11
N GLN A 117 19.41 1.56 -11.11
CA GLN A 117 20.86 1.72 -11.07
C GLN A 117 21.21 3.21 -11.12
N ILE A 118 21.91 3.68 -10.10
CA ILE A 118 22.31 5.08 -9.95
C ILE A 118 23.83 5.13 -9.87
N THR A 119 24.45 5.99 -10.68
CA THR A 119 25.91 6.14 -10.74
C THR A 119 26.29 7.60 -10.60
N PHE A 120 27.00 7.95 -9.52
CA PHE A 120 27.48 9.31 -9.27
C PHE A 120 28.88 9.52 -9.84
N PRO A 121 29.12 10.64 -10.56
CA PRO A 121 30.47 11.02 -10.98
C PRO A 121 31.21 11.68 -9.82
N LEU A 122 32.00 10.91 -9.08
CA LEU A 122 32.79 11.40 -7.95
C LEU A 122 34.19 11.81 -8.40
N LEU A 123 34.74 12.86 -7.76
CA LEU A 123 36.13 13.24 -7.95
C LEU A 123 37.06 12.26 -7.18
N PRO A 124 38.32 12.07 -7.61
CA PRO A 124 39.25 11.12 -6.98
C PRO A 124 39.55 11.36 -5.49
N LYS A 125 39.25 12.54 -4.96
CA LYS A 125 39.45 12.91 -3.54
C LYS A 125 38.15 12.90 -2.73
N GLU A 126 37.02 12.59 -3.36
CA GLU A 126 35.70 12.58 -2.72
C GLU A 126 35.40 11.19 -2.17
N GLU A 127 35.70 11.00 -0.89
CA GLU A 127 35.36 9.79 -0.16
C GLU A 127 33.98 9.94 0.49
N ILE A 128 33.08 8.99 0.25
CA ILE A 128 31.70 9.04 0.75
C ILE A 128 31.61 8.23 2.04
N LEU A 129 31.04 8.83 3.08
CA LEU A 129 30.76 8.17 4.35
C LEU A 129 29.30 7.82 4.49
N ASN A 130 28.38 8.72 4.14
CA ASN A 130 26.95 8.46 4.27
C ASN A 130 26.25 8.67 2.94
N PHE A 131 25.29 7.80 2.66
CA PHE A 131 24.37 7.93 1.56
C PHE A 131 22.94 7.95 2.08
N GLU A 132 22.16 8.88 1.56
CA GLU A 132 20.74 8.98 1.80
C GLU A 132 20.01 9.25 0.47
N ALA A 133 18.96 8.49 0.22
CA ALA A 133 18.13 8.62 -0.97
C ALA A 133 16.65 8.57 -0.62
N PHE A 134 15.90 9.50 -1.21
CA PHE A 134 14.45 9.49 -1.26
C PHE A 134 14.00 9.20 -2.68
N LEU A 135 13.23 8.14 -2.84
CA LEU A 135 12.63 7.73 -4.11
C LEU A 135 11.12 7.81 -3.97
N PHE A 136 10.46 8.51 -4.89
CA PHE A 136 9.03 8.74 -4.85
C PHE A 136 8.30 7.83 -5.85
N PHE A 137 7.19 7.24 -5.39
CA PHE A 137 6.38 6.29 -6.15
C PHE A 137 4.92 6.72 -6.12
N ASP A 138 4.18 6.47 -7.19
CA ASP A 138 2.73 6.57 -7.24
C ASP A 138 2.15 5.19 -6.98
N VAL A 139 1.36 5.07 -5.91
CA VAL A 139 0.79 3.80 -5.48
C VAL A 139 -0.73 3.87 -5.60
N LYS A 140 -1.31 2.89 -6.31
CA LYS A 140 -2.76 2.78 -6.50
C LYS A 140 -3.30 1.43 -6.04
N LEU A 141 -4.44 1.50 -5.36
CA LEU A 141 -5.27 0.37 -4.92
C LEU A 141 -6.62 0.47 -5.63
N HIS A 142 -7.14 -0.67 -6.09
CA HIS A 142 -8.30 -0.69 -7.01
C HIS A 142 -9.47 -1.55 -6.53
N LYS A 143 -9.25 -2.53 -5.64
CA LYS A 143 -10.22 -3.62 -5.41
C LYS A 143 -11.39 -3.24 -4.50
N LEU A 144 -11.14 -2.60 -3.35
CA LEU A 144 -12.19 -2.16 -2.42
C LEU A 144 -12.39 -0.64 -2.49
N PRO A 145 -11.74 0.21 -1.66
CA PRO A 145 -11.67 1.61 -2.01
C PRO A 145 -10.62 1.82 -3.10
N SER A 146 -10.93 2.67 -4.07
CA SER A 146 -9.91 3.21 -4.97
C SER A 146 -9.06 4.21 -4.18
N VAL A 147 -7.80 3.88 -3.95
CA VAL A 147 -6.87 4.75 -3.22
C VAL A 147 -5.70 5.07 -4.12
N GLN A 148 -5.28 6.33 -4.13
CA GLN A 148 -4.05 6.74 -4.79
C GLN A 148 -3.27 7.64 -3.84
N PHE A 149 -1.99 7.36 -3.67
CA PHE A 149 -1.12 8.16 -2.83
C PHE A 149 0.33 8.10 -3.31
N GLU A 150 1.08 9.17 -3.00
CA GLU A 150 2.52 9.18 -3.16
C GLU A 150 3.16 8.37 -2.03
N GLY A 151 3.94 7.34 -2.39
CA GLY A 151 4.79 6.56 -1.51
C GLY A 151 6.23 7.06 -1.53
N LEU A 152 6.91 6.96 -0.40
CA LEU A 152 8.34 7.28 -0.26
C LEU A 152 9.11 6.02 0.11
N ILE A 153 10.23 5.81 -0.56
CA ILE A 153 11.26 4.87 -0.12
C ILE A 153 12.46 5.69 0.33
N HIS A 154 12.78 5.52 1.61
CA HIS A 154 13.99 6.05 2.21
C HIS A 154 15.06 4.97 2.25
N LEU A 155 16.17 5.22 1.57
CA LEU A 155 17.36 4.38 1.63
C LEU A 155 18.45 5.16 2.36
N THR A 156 19.09 4.53 3.32
CA THR A 156 20.23 5.11 4.02
C THR A 156 21.30 4.05 4.23
N SER A 157 22.56 4.44 4.07
CA SER A 157 23.69 3.58 4.40
C SER A 157 24.89 4.38 4.84
N ASN A 158 25.51 3.89 5.91
CA ASN A 158 26.78 4.38 6.40
C ASN A 158 27.87 3.46 5.85
N LEU A 159 28.73 4.01 5.02
CA LEU A 159 29.89 3.37 4.43
C LEU A 159 31.01 3.39 5.47
N ILE A 160 31.43 2.20 5.88
CA ILE A 160 32.48 2.02 6.90
C ILE A 160 33.88 2.21 6.26
N ASP A 161 34.01 1.90 4.97
CA ASP A 161 35.26 2.02 4.21
C ASP A 161 35.12 3.06 3.10
N SER A 162 36.06 4.03 3.07
CA SER A 162 36.13 5.08 2.05
C SER A 162 36.41 4.53 0.65
N LYS A 163 36.82 3.27 0.52
CA LYS A 163 37.05 2.58 -0.75
C LYS A 163 35.81 1.91 -1.35
N THR A 164 34.68 1.92 -0.64
CA THR A 164 33.46 1.26 -1.12
C THR A 164 33.02 1.85 -2.45
N LYS A 165 32.99 1.03 -3.51
CA LYS A 165 32.68 1.50 -4.87
C LYS A 165 31.19 1.55 -5.17
N GLY A 166 30.38 0.89 -4.35
CA GLY A 166 28.95 0.79 -4.57
C GLY A 166 28.20 0.14 -3.42
N ILE A 167 26.90 0.36 -3.44
CA ILE A 167 25.93 -0.22 -2.53
C ILE A 167 24.79 -0.78 -3.36
N PHE A 168 24.22 -1.87 -2.89
CA PHE A 168 23.02 -2.43 -3.48
C PHE A 168 21.96 -2.63 -2.39
N TYR A 169 20.71 -2.37 -2.76
CA TYR A 169 19.55 -2.61 -1.92
C TYR A 169 18.65 -3.60 -2.64
N VAL A 170 18.25 -4.64 -1.93
CA VAL A 170 17.25 -5.60 -2.39
C VAL A 170 16.21 -5.73 -1.29
N GLY A 171 14.94 -5.68 -1.68
CA GLY A 171 13.83 -5.74 -0.74
C GLY A 171 12.48 -5.59 -1.41
N ASP A 172 11.44 -5.96 -0.67
CA ASP A 172 10.06 -5.88 -1.11
C ASP A 172 9.40 -4.57 -0.66
N PHE A 173 8.41 -4.10 -1.42
CA PHE A 173 7.57 -2.98 -1.03
C PHE A 173 6.44 -3.46 -0.10
N ASN A 174 6.31 -2.80 1.04
CA ASN A 174 5.27 -3.05 2.01
C ASN A 174 4.35 -1.84 2.14
N LEU A 175 3.05 -2.08 2.05
CA LEU A 175 2.04 -1.08 2.38
C LEU A 175 1.82 -1.07 3.90
N ILE A 176 2.06 0.07 4.54
CA ILE A 176 1.77 0.27 5.95
C ILE A 176 0.45 1.04 6.06
N GLN A 177 -0.52 0.40 6.69
CA GLN A 177 -1.84 0.94 6.98
C GLN A 177 -2.05 0.97 8.51
N LYS A 178 -2.21 2.16 9.10
CA LYS A 178 -2.45 2.34 10.54
C LYS A 178 -3.93 2.31 10.92
N GLU A 179 -4.78 2.71 9.99
CA GLU A 179 -6.23 2.77 10.20
C GLU A 179 -6.96 2.01 9.09
N PRO A 180 -8.05 1.28 9.40
CA PRO A 180 -8.89 0.65 8.40
C PRO A 180 -9.34 1.64 7.31
N LEU A 181 -9.18 1.25 6.05
CA LEU A 181 -9.73 1.98 4.93
C LEU A 181 -11.24 1.75 4.87
N ARG A 182 -11.94 2.69 4.25
CA ARG A 182 -13.38 2.53 3.99
C ARG A 182 -13.59 1.33 3.07
N HIS A 183 -14.67 0.56 3.28
CA HIS A 183 -14.94 -0.65 2.51
C HIS A 183 -15.12 -0.43 0.99
N ARG A 184 -15.39 0.82 0.56
CA ARG A 184 -15.79 1.24 -0.80
C ARG A 184 -15.58 2.74 -0.96
N GLY A 185 -15.53 3.19 -2.21
CA GLY A 185 -15.43 4.60 -2.59
C GLY A 185 -14.02 5.00 -2.99
N ARG A 186 -13.78 6.29 -3.17
CA ARG A 186 -12.44 6.82 -3.47
C ARG A 186 -11.84 7.48 -2.23
N ASP A 187 -10.62 7.11 -1.89
CA ASP A 187 -9.83 7.80 -0.87
C ASP A 187 -8.76 8.66 -1.56
N SER A 188 -8.91 9.98 -1.41
CA SER A 188 -7.99 10.98 -1.98
C SER A 188 -7.23 11.75 -0.91
N ARG A 189 -7.24 11.30 0.36
CA ARG A 189 -6.59 12.03 1.48
C ARG A 189 -5.11 12.34 1.21
N TYR A 190 -4.43 11.41 0.55
CA TYR A 190 -3.01 11.51 0.19
C TYR A 190 -2.78 11.58 -1.32
N ASN A 191 -3.84 11.79 -2.10
CA ASN A 191 -3.74 12.06 -3.54
C ASN A 191 -3.43 13.55 -3.76
N LYS A 192 -2.26 13.98 -3.30
CA LYS A 192 -1.72 15.31 -3.58
C LYS A 192 -0.54 15.14 -4.54
N PRO A 193 -0.40 16.03 -5.53
CA PRO A 193 0.54 15.82 -6.61
C PRO A 193 2.00 15.76 -6.12
N TYR A 194 2.34 16.53 -5.08
CA TYR A 194 3.67 16.52 -4.47
C TYR A 194 3.60 16.86 -2.98
N LEU A 195 4.30 16.11 -2.12
CA LEU A 195 4.64 16.60 -0.78
C LEU A 195 5.76 17.63 -0.80
N VAL A 196 6.74 17.42 -1.68
CA VAL A 196 7.84 18.35 -1.91
C VAL A 196 7.45 19.26 -3.06
N ASP A 197 7.13 20.51 -2.76
CA ASP A 197 6.71 21.45 -3.81
C ASP A 197 7.90 21.78 -4.73
N PRO A 198 7.85 21.49 -6.04
CA PRO A 198 8.94 21.80 -6.95
C PRO A 198 9.20 23.30 -7.14
N ILE A 199 8.24 24.17 -6.77
CA ILE A 199 8.28 25.63 -7.01
C ILE A 199 8.62 26.40 -5.72
N SER A 200 8.49 25.78 -4.55
CA SER A 200 8.73 26.45 -3.27
C SER A 200 10.21 26.78 -3.04
N PHE A 201 10.51 28.06 -2.79
CA PHE A 201 11.86 28.55 -2.49
C PHE A 201 12.26 28.38 -1.01
N SER A 202 11.37 27.85 -0.16
CA SER A 202 11.69 27.63 1.26
C SER A 202 12.66 26.45 1.41
N PRO A 203 13.81 26.61 2.11
CA PRO A 203 14.72 25.50 2.40
C PRO A 203 14.05 24.35 3.15
N ASP A 204 13.14 24.67 4.08
CA ASP A 204 12.37 23.70 4.86
C ASP A 204 11.58 22.74 3.96
N ASN A 205 11.21 23.18 2.75
CA ASN A 205 10.48 22.33 1.82
C ASN A 205 11.24 21.05 1.46
N TYR A 206 12.58 21.14 1.42
CA TYR A 206 13.48 20.07 1.02
C TYR A 206 14.19 19.40 2.19
N ASP A 207 13.85 19.74 3.43
CA ASP A 207 14.41 19.10 4.61
C ASP A 207 14.02 17.61 4.67
N PHE A 208 15.03 16.74 4.64
CA PHE A 208 14.87 15.29 4.64
C PHE A 208 14.16 14.81 5.91
N HIS A 209 14.46 15.39 7.07
CA HIS A 209 13.83 15.01 8.33
C HIS A 209 12.34 15.32 8.34
N ARG A 210 11.96 16.53 7.90
CA ARG A 210 10.55 16.95 7.77
C ARG A 210 9.78 16.02 6.82
N ILE A 211 10.35 15.74 5.65
CA ILE A 211 9.73 14.86 4.65
C ILE A 211 9.53 13.46 5.24
N LEU A 212 10.59 12.84 5.76
CA LEU A 212 10.53 11.49 6.34
C LEU A 212 9.50 11.41 7.47
N ARG A 213 9.51 12.38 8.39
CA ARG A 213 8.54 12.45 9.49
C ARG A 213 7.12 12.57 8.97
N THR A 214 6.89 13.36 7.92
CA THR A 214 5.56 13.52 7.31
C THR A 214 5.06 12.20 6.72
N TYR A 215 5.92 11.43 6.07
CA TYR A 215 5.54 10.11 5.54
C TYR A 215 5.29 9.08 6.65
N GLN A 216 6.14 9.05 7.67
CA GLN A 216 6.01 8.13 8.80
C GLN A 216 4.77 8.39 9.65
N THR A 217 4.25 9.62 9.71
CA THR A 217 3.03 9.93 10.49
C THR A 217 1.75 9.58 9.75
N ARG A 218 1.75 9.45 8.42
CA ARG A 218 0.57 9.10 7.62
C ARG A 218 -0.08 7.79 8.08
N ASN A 219 -1.38 7.70 7.84
CA ASN A 219 -2.15 6.49 8.09
C ASN A 219 -1.95 5.45 6.99
N LEU A 220 -1.58 5.89 5.79
CA LEU A 220 -1.24 5.05 4.66
C LEU A 220 0.11 5.50 4.11
N THR A 221 1.08 4.61 4.12
CA THR A 221 2.41 4.87 3.57
C THR A 221 2.99 3.59 2.97
N MET A 222 4.02 3.75 2.14
CA MET A 222 4.84 2.65 1.68
C MET A 222 6.11 2.60 2.54
N SER A 223 6.64 1.40 2.75
CA SER A 223 7.98 1.16 3.28
C SER A 223 8.68 0.10 2.45
N SER A 224 10.00 0.06 2.55
CA SER A 224 10.81 -1.02 2.02
C SER A 224 11.60 -1.64 3.15
N PHE A 225 11.61 -2.96 3.24
CA PHE A 225 12.59 -3.66 4.06
C PHE A 225 13.79 -3.97 3.18
N SER A 226 14.81 -3.12 3.22
CA SER A 226 16.00 -3.31 2.41
C SER A 226 17.12 -3.98 3.20
N ARG A 227 17.73 -5.01 2.62
CA ARG A 227 19.05 -5.50 3.06
C ARG A 227 20.10 -4.75 2.25
N ALA A 228 20.86 -3.88 2.92
CA ALA A 228 21.98 -3.19 2.30
C ALA A 228 23.19 -4.12 2.23
N GLY A 229 23.78 -4.25 1.05
CA GLY A 229 25.08 -4.88 0.85
C GLY A 229 26.08 -3.88 0.30
N HIS A 230 27.34 -4.00 0.72
CA HIS A 230 28.44 -3.18 0.24
C HIS A 230 29.28 -3.97 -0.76
N THR A 231 29.64 -3.34 -1.88
CA THR A 231 30.64 -3.88 -2.81
C THR A 231 31.96 -3.15 -2.58
N ILE A 232 32.95 -3.91 -2.11
CA ILE A 232 34.34 -3.46 -1.89
C ILE A 232 35.07 -3.40 -3.25
#